data_AF-A0A975T6H0-F1
#
_entry.id   AF-A0A975T6H0-F1
#
_cell.length_a   1.000
_cell.length_b   1.000
_cell.length_c   1.000
_cell.angle_alpha   90.00
_cell.angle_beta   90.00
_cell.angle_gamma   90.00
#
_symmetry.space_group_name_H-M   'P 1'
#
loop_
_entity.id
_entity.type
_entity.pdbx_description
1 polymer ?
#
loop_
_entity_poly.entity_id
_entity_poly.type
_entity_poly.pdbx_seq_one_letter_code
_entity_poly.pdbx_strand_id
1 'polypeptide(L)' 'MDAIERVFDASRQVASLAVIAEALDEQVVNFYIKYGFRQFKENPIKLYLPMQSVEEPVQN' A
#
# COMPACT_ATOMS: atom_id res chain seq x y z
N MET A 1 10.97 -16.24 -2.71
CA MET A 1 10.76 -15.12 -3.63
C MET A 1 9.29 -14.81 -3.67
N ASP A 2 8.89 -13.95 -2.75
CA ASP A 2 7.51 -13.55 -2.48
C ASP A 2 7.03 -12.53 -3.53
N ALA A 3 5.72 -12.39 -3.72
CA ALA A 3 5.15 -11.37 -4.60
C ALA A 3 5.54 -9.95 -4.16
N ILE A 4 5.68 -9.75 -2.85
CA ILE A 4 6.07 -8.49 -2.24
C ILE A 4 7.52 -8.13 -2.59
N GLU A 5 8.45 -9.08 -2.52
CA GLU A 5 9.87 -8.85 -2.86
C GLU A 5 10.04 -8.39 -4.31
N ARG A 6 9.33 -9.03 -5.26
CA ARG A 6 9.40 -8.65 -6.69
C ARG A 6 8.81 -7.28 -6.97
N VAL A 7 7.72 -6.92 -6.29
CA VAL A 7 7.09 -5.60 -6.44
C VAL A 7 7.97 -4.51 -5.83
N PHE A 8 8.65 -4.81 -4.72
CA PHE A 8 9.61 -3.89 -4.10
C PHE A 8 10.82 -3.62 -5.00
N ASP A 9 11.47 -4.65 -5.54
CA ASP A 9 12.60 -4.47 -6.47
C ASP A 9 12.19 -3.74 -7.76
N ALA A 10 11.00 -4.02 -8.29
CA ALA A 10 10.45 -3.29 -9.44
C ALA A 10 10.17 -1.81 -9.10
N SER A 11 9.74 -1.49 -7.88
CA SER A 11 9.51 -0.12 -7.42
C SER A 11 10.78 0.74 -7.31
N ARG A 12 11.94 0.11 -7.14
CA ARG A 12 13.24 0.81 -7.17
C ARG A 12 13.71 1.13 -8.59
N GLN A 13 13.23 0.38 -9.59
CA GLN A 13 13.58 0.56 -11.00
C GLN A 13 12.56 1.41 -11.78
N VAL A 14 11.31 1.44 -11.32
CA VAL A 14 10.21 2.23 -11.87
C VAL A 14 9.77 3.16 -10.75
N ALA A 15 9.87 4.48 -10.90
CA ALA A 15 9.53 5.48 -9.86
C ALA A 15 8.09 5.32 -9.31
N SER A 16 7.88 4.33 -8.44
CA SER A 16 6.59 3.92 -7.92
C SER A 16 6.36 4.66 -6.63
N LEU A 17 5.40 5.59 -6.67
CA LEU A 17 5.13 6.50 -5.56
C LEU A 17 4.32 5.83 -4.45
N ALA A 18 3.39 4.94 -4.79
CA ALA A 18 2.47 4.30 -3.84
C ALA A 18 1.81 3.03 -4.42
N VAL A 19 1.39 2.13 -3.53
CA VAL A 19 0.42 1.06 -3.83
C VAL A 19 -0.99 1.64 -3.71
N ILE A 20 -1.88 1.35 -4.67
CA ILE A 20 -3.29 1.76 -4.63
C ILE A 20 -4.16 0.52 -4.43
N ALA A 21 -5.16 0.62 -3.54
CA ALA A 21 -6.15 -0.43 -3.29
C ALA A 21 -7.57 0.16 -3.29
N GLU A 22 -8.54 -0.64 -3.68
CA GLU A 22 -9.97 -0.33 -3.56
C GLU A 22 -10.62 -1.38 -2.66
N ALA A 23 -11.23 -0.93 -1.58
CA ALA A 23 -11.90 -1.77 -0.60
C ALA A 23 -13.31 -2.13 -1.07
N LEU A 24 -13.73 -3.36 -0.75
CA LEU A 24 -15.08 -3.83 -1.07
C LEU A 24 -16.15 -3.16 -0.19
N ASP A 25 -15.80 -2.85 1.05
CA ASP A 25 -16.68 -2.22 2.03
C ASP A 25 -15.86 -1.52 3.14
N GLU A 26 -16.56 -0.91 4.09
CA GLU A 26 -15.95 -0.19 5.23
C GLU A 26 -15.18 -1.12 6.18
N GLN A 27 -15.53 -2.39 6.29
CA GLN A 27 -14.77 -3.35 7.09
C GLN A 27 -13.39 -3.58 6.47
N VAL A 28 -13.35 -3.70 5.14
CA VAL A 28 -12.11 -3.85 4.37
C VAL A 28 -11.28 -2.56 4.40
N VAL A 29 -11.90 -1.37 4.38
CA VAL A 29 -11.20 -0.09 4.60
C VAL A 29 -10.44 -0.12 5.93
N ASN A 30 -11.11 -0.51 7.01
CA ASN A 30 -10.51 -0.58 8.35
C ASN A 30 -9.39 -1.63 8.43
N PHE A 31 -9.47 -2.72 7.66
CA PHE A 31 -8.38 -3.66 7.52
C PHE A 31 -7.14 -2.99 6.91
N TYR A 32 -7.29 -2.31 5.77
CA TYR A 32 -6.16 -1.65 5.09
C TYR A 32 -5.52 -0.54 5.93
N ILE A 33 -6.32 0.26 6.66
CA ILE A 33 -5.81 1.33 7.53
C ILE A 33 -4.86 0.77 8.61
N LYS A 34 -5.14 -0.43 9.15
CA LYS A 34 -4.24 -1.08 10.13
C LYS A 34 -2.85 -1.39 9.58
N TYR A 35 -2.74 -1.56 8.26
CA TYR A 35 -1.47 -1.81 7.56
C TYR A 35 -0.84 -0.54 6.99
N GLY A 36 -1.28 0.65 7.42
CA GLY A 36 -0.66 1.92 7.05
C GLY A 36 -1.19 2.55 5.77
N PHE A 37 -2.21 1.96 5.14
CA PHE A 37 -2.90 2.60 4.02
C PHE A 37 -3.68 3.83 4.49
N ARG A 38 -3.75 4.84 3.61
CA ARG A 38 -4.45 6.10 3.83
C ARG A 38 -5.58 6.23 2.81
N GLN A 39 -6.73 6.73 3.23
CA GLN A 39 -7.87 6.93 2.35
C GLN A 39 -7.68 8.15 1.43
N PHE A 40 -8.25 8.10 0.23
CA PHE A 40 -8.39 9.29 -0.62
C PHE A 40 -9.52 10.18 -0.07
N LYS A 41 -9.33 11.51 -0.15
CA LYS A 41 -10.32 12.49 0.34
C LYS A 41 -11.65 12.43 -0.43
N GLU A 42 -11.57 12.21 -1.74
CA GLU A 42 -12.74 12.23 -2.63
C GLU A 42 -13.49 10.89 -2.63
N ASN A 43 -12.78 9.79 -2.38
CA ASN A 43 -13.35 8.45 -2.37
C ASN A 43 -12.77 7.61 -1.22
N PRO A 44 -13.48 7.53 -0.08
CA PRO A 44 -13.01 6.83 1.11
C PRO A 44 -12.80 5.32 0.97
N ILE A 45 -13.38 4.66 -0.05
CA ILE A 45 -13.13 3.23 -0.32
C ILE A 45 -11.86 2.99 -1.13
N LYS A 46 -11.30 4.04 -1.74
CA LYS A 46 -9.97 3.98 -2.36
C LYS A 46 -8.93 4.37 -1.32
N LEU A 47 -7.84 3.61 -1.30
CA LEU A 47 -6.73 3.82 -0.39
C LEU A 47 -5.39 3.79 -1.14
N TYR A 48 -4.37 4.37 -0.51
CA TYR A 48 -3.00 4.31 -0.97
C TYR A 48 -2.02 4.07 0.17
N LEU A 49 -0.95 3.33 -0.10
CA LEU A 49 0.19 3.14 0.78
C LEU A 49 1.43 3.73 0.10
N PRO A 50 1.99 4.85 0.58
CA PRO A 50 3.21 5.43 0.02
C PRO A 50 4.38 4.47 0.16
N MET A 51 5.19 4.32 -0.89
CA MET A 51 6.35 3.42 -0.86
C MET A 51 7.41 3.86 0.16
N GLN A 52 7.48 5.16 0.50
CA GLN A 52 8.29 5.68 1.61
C GLN A 52 7.91 5.07 2.98
N SER A 53 6.67 4.61 3.13
CA SER A 53 6.20 3.91 4.34
C SER A 53 6.40 2.39 4.27
N VAL A 54 6.90 1.87 3.15
CA VAL A 54 7.22 0.44 2.94
C VAL A 54 8.70 0.16 3.24
N GLU A 55 9.56 1.18 3.34
CA GLU A 55 10.99 1.03 3.68
C GLU A 55 11.24 0.53 5.12
N GLU A 56 10.31 0.74 6.05
CA GLU A 56 10.32 0.15 7.39
C GLU A 56 9.04 -0.72 7.53
N PRO A 57 9.06 -2.06 7.72
CA PRO A 57 10.15 -2.99 8.03
C PRO A 57 10.18 -4.24 7.11
N VAL A 58 11.09 -4.31 6.13
CA VAL A 58 11.52 -5.60 5.53
C VAL A 58 12.82 -6.04 6.21
N GLN A 59 12.80 -6.06 7.54
CA GLN A 59 13.83 -6.65 8.39
C GLN A 59 13.10 -7.45 9.48
N ASN A 60 12.85 -8.72 9.19
CA ASN A 60 12.76 -9.83 10.15
C ASN A 60 12.85 -11.14 9.39
#